data_AF-A0A7S2AWM9-F1
#
_entry.id   AF-A0A7S2AWM9-F1
#
_cell.length_a   1.000
_cell.length_b   1.000
_cell.length_c   1.000
_cell.angle_alpha   90.00
_cell.angle_beta   90.00
_cell.angle_gamma   90.00
#
_symmetry.space_group_name_H-M   'P 1'
#
loop_
_entity.id
_entity.type
_entity.pdbx_description
1 polymer ?
#
loop_
_entity_poly.entity_id
_entity_poly.type
_entity_poly.pdbx_seq_one_letter_code
_entity_poly.pdbx_strand_id
1 'polypeptide(L)'
;LNFLCMTFLPESPRWLLARGRVEEAEKTIKLMARWNGVEMPPLSLKPVSLADETASVSEVLATPARRKKFGLLAVAWCGMGFCFYGTSFMLTRVYATTDDDETCSFDYGFLFAIYTSEFWGILYLLYQIDAMGRPLSNITNYCASAVFVLLL
;
A
#
# COMPACT_ATOMS: atom_id res chain seq x y z
N LEU A 1 20.94 3.94 1.25
CA LEU A 1 19.90 3.97 2.31
C LEU A 1 19.23 2.60 2.51
N ASN A 2 18.64 1.99 1.46
CA ASN A 2 17.89 0.72 1.57
C ASN A 2 18.66 -0.44 2.26
N PHE A 3 19.93 -0.69 1.89
CA PHE A 3 20.72 -1.76 2.52
C PHE A 3 21.01 -1.53 4.01
N LEU A 4 21.14 -0.28 4.44
CA LEU A 4 21.35 0.05 5.86
C LEU A 4 20.06 -0.22 6.65
N CYS A 5 18.90 0.20 6.13
CA CYS A 5 17.62 -0.02 6.80
C CYS A 5 17.34 -1.51 7.05
N MET A 6 17.72 -2.41 6.12
CA MET A 6 17.55 -3.85 6.29
C MET A 6 18.36 -4.42 7.46
N THR A 7 19.50 -3.82 7.81
CA THR A 7 20.33 -4.29 8.94
C THR A 7 19.82 -3.83 10.30
N PHE A 8 19.06 -2.74 10.35
CA PHE A 8 18.51 -2.19 11.60
C PHE A 8 17.07 -2.62 11.88
N LEU A 9 16.34 -3.06 10.86
CA LEU A 9 14.95 -3.47 11.01
C LEU A 9 14.88 -4.87 11.61
N PRO A 10 14.25 -5.06 12.78
CA PRO A 10 14.07 -6.39 13.33
C PRO A 10 13.13 -7.21 12.44
N GLU A 11 13.38 -8.52 12.38
CA GLU A 11 12.57 -9.47 11.60
C GLU A 11 11.10 -9.45 12.05
N SER A 12 10.17 -9.73 11.12
CA SER A 12 8.73 -9.71 11.44
C SER A 12 8.39 -10.72 12.55
N PRO A 13 7.76 -10.30 13.67
CA PRO A 13 7.34 -11.22 14.73
C PRO A 13 6.45 -12.35 14.22
N ARG A 14 5.63 -12.08 13.20
CA ARG A 14 4.75 -13.07 12.58
C ARG A 14 5.53 -14.17 11.86
N TRP A 15 6.63 -13.81 11.19
CA TRP A 15 7.50 -14.77 10.51
C TRP A 15 8.30 -15.61 11.53
N LEU A 16 8.80 -14.97 12.59
CA LEU A 16 9.48 -15.69 13.69
C LEU A 16 8.54 -16.71 14.36
N LEU A 17 7.28 -16.33 14.59
CA LEU A 17 6.26 -17.26 15.10
C LEU A 17 5.97 -18.41 14.15
N ALA A 18 5.87 -18.15 12.84
CA ALA A 18 5.66 -19.18 11.83
C ALA A 18 6.79 -20.21 11.79
N ARG A 19 8.04 -19.78 12.05
CA ARG A 19 9.23 -20.64 12.13
C ARG A 19 9.41 -21.35 13.47
N GLY A 20 8.47 -21.18 14.41
CA GLY A 20 8.57 -21.74 15.76
C GLY A 20 9.57 -21.03 16.69
N ARG A 21 10.14 -19.89 16.28
CA ARG A 21 11.08 -19.08 17.08
C ARG A 21 10.33 -18.12 18.00
N VAL A 22 9.61 -18.68 18.97
CA VAL A 22 8.69 -17.93 19.86
C VAL A 22 9.44 -16.92 20.73
N GLU A 23 10.58 -17.30 21.31
CA GLU A 23 11.37 -16.42 22.19
C GLU A 23 11.89 -15.17 21.47
N GLU A 24 12.31 -15.31 20.21
CA GLU A 24 12.76 -14.18 19.41
C GLU A 24 11.60 -13.27 19.00
N ALA A 25 10.45 -13.86 18.66
CA ALA A 25 9.25 -13.08 18.38
C ALA A 25 8.85 -12.23 19.59
N GLU A 26 8.88 -12.79 20.81
CA GLU A 26 8.60 -12.03 22.02
C GLU A 26 9.59 -10.88 22.25
N LYS A 27 10.90 -11.12 22.03
CA LYS A 27 11.93 -10.07 22.14
C LYS A 27 11.67 -8.93 21.17
N THR A 28 11.34 -9.24 19.92
CA THR A 28 11.02 -8.23 18.92
C THR A 28 9.77 -7.43 19.28
N ILE A 29 8.70 -8.08 19.75
CA ILE A 29 7.47 -7.38 20.14
C ILE A 29 7.74 -6.50 21.38
N LYS A 30 8.51 -6.97 22.36
CA LYS A 30 8.92 -6.16 23.52
C LYS A 30 9.75 -4.94 23.11
N LEU A 31 10.64 -5.08 22.12
CA LEU A 31 11.41 -3.97 21.57
C LEU A 31 10.49 -2.94 20.88
N MET A 32 9.56 -3.40 20.05
CA MET A 32 8.57 -2.54 19.38
C MET A 32 7.65 -1.83 20.39
N ALA A 33 7.21 -2.53 21.44
CA ALA A 33 6.38 -1.96 22.50
C ALA A 33 7.14 -0.86 23.26
N ARG A 34 8.44 -1.06 23.55
CA ARG A 34 9.31 -0.03 24.14
C ARG A 34 9.46 1.19 23.25
N TRP A 35 9.65 1.00 21.94
CA TRP A 35 9.73 2.12 20.98
C TRP A 35 8.41 2.91 20.90
N ASN A 36 7.28 2.21 20.99
CA ASN A 36 5.96 2.84 20.97
C ASN A 36 5.51 3.37 22.34
N GLY A 37 6.31 3.21 23.41
CA GLY A 37 5.97 3.64 24.76
C GLY A 37 4.79 2.91 25.39
N VAL A 38 4.46 1.71 24.93
CA VAL A 38 3.30 0.93 25.39
C VAL A 38 3.75 -0.13 26.40
N GLU A 39 3.17 -0.13 27.60
CA GLU A 39 3.36 -1.22 28.56
C GLU A 39 2.60 -2.47 28.09
N MET A 40 3.35 -3.54 27.83
CA MET A 40 2.77 -4.74 27.25
C MET A 40 2.32 -5.73 28.34
N PRO A 41 1.09 -6.25 28.28
CA PRO A 41 0.64 -7.32 29.17
C PRO A 41 1.46 -8.62 28.95
N PRO A 42 1.44 -9.57 29.91
CA PRO A 42 2.18 -10.82 29.78
C PRO A 42 1.80 -11.55 28.49
N LEU A 43 2.76 -11.62 27.57
CA LEU A 43 2.57 -12.17 26.24
C LEU A 43 2.77 -13.68 26.31
N SER A 44 1.72 -14.45 26.07
CA SER A 44 1.81 -15.90 25.85
C SER A 44 1.55 -16.15 24.37
N LEU A 45 2.60 -16.07 23.56
CA LEU A 45 2.48 -16.38 22.13
C LEU A 45 2.32 -17.89 21.95
N LYS A 46 1.20 -18.31 21.34
CA LYS A 46 1.05 -19.70 20.92
C LYS A 46 1.83 -19.89 19.62
N PRO A 47 2.64 -20.96 19.49
CA PRO A 47 3.27 -21.27 18.21
C PRO A 47 2.16 -21.48 17.19
N VAL A 48 2.11 -20.60 16.19
CA VAL A 48 1.29 -20.82 15.02
C VAL A 48 2.09 -21.79 14.18
N SER A 49 1.75 -23.08 14.28
CA SER A 49 2.12 -24.04 13.25
C SER A 49 1.39 -23.61 11.98
N LEU A 50 2.01 -22.69 11.23
CA LEU A 50 1.80 -22.69 9.80
C LEU A 50 2.45 -24.00 9.37
N ALA A 51 1.66 -25.07 9.33
CA ALA A 51 2.06 -26.24 8.58
C ALA A 51 2.64 -25.73 7.26
N ASP A 52 3.75 -26.32 6.81
CA ASP A 52 4.36 -26.07 5.50
C ASP A 52 3.41 -26.44 4.33
N GLU A 53 2.11 -26.15 4.47
CA GLU A 53 1.20 -25.94 3.37
C GLU A 53 1.71 -24.71 2.62
N THR A 54 2.60 -24.97 1.67
CA THR A 54 2.77 -24.11 0.50
C THR A 54 1.40 -23.96 -0.13
N ALA A 55 0.60 -23.01 0.37
CA ALA A 55 -0.76 -22.80 -0.06
C ALA A 55 -0.75 -22.63 -1.57
N SER A 56 -1.29 -23.61 -2.28
CA SER A 56 -1.24 -23.62 -3.73
C SER A 56 -2.09 -22.47 -4.26
N VAL A 57 -1.63 -21.80 -5.32
CA VAL A 57 -2.41 -20.73 -5.98
C VAL A 57 -3.79 -21.25 -6.41
N SER A 58 -3.91 -22.55 -6.71
CA SER A 58 -5.17 -23.20 -7.04
C SER A 58 -6.15 -23.29 -5.85
N GLU A 59 -5.67 -23.37 -4.61
CA GLU A 59 -6.53 -23.44 -3.41
C GLU A 59 -7.27 -22.12 -3.15
N VAL A 60 -6.67 -21.00 -3.54
CA VAL A 60 -7.31 -19.68 -3.46
C VAL A 60 -8.55 -19.63 -4.35
N LEU A 61 -8.49 -20.28 -5.52
CA LEU A 61 -9.60 -20.36 -6.47
C LEU A 61 -10.61 -21.46 -6.14
N ALA A 62 -10.19 -22.48 -5.39
CA ALA A 62 -11.03 -23.61 -5.02
C ALA A 62 -12.17 -23.23 -4.05
N THR A 63 -11.92 -22.30 -3.12
CA THR A 63 -12.95 -21.88 -2.16
C THR A 63 -13.77 -20.69 -2.71
N PRO A 64 -15.10 -20.79 -2.85
CA PRO A 64 -15.92 -19.72 -3.45
C PRO A 64 -15.84 -18.39 -2.70
N ALA A 65 -15.74 -18.43 -1.37
CA ALA A 65 -15.56 -17.22 -0.54
C ALA A 65 -14.19 -16.55 -0.75
N ARG A 66 -13.12 -17.33 -0.95
CA ARG A 66 -11.77 -16.82 -1.23
C ARG A 66 -11.69 -16.26 -2.65
N ARG A 67 -12.28 -16.97 -3.63
CA ARG A 67 -12.38 -16.53 -5.02
C ARG A 67 -13.10 -15.19 -5.18
N LYS A 68 -14.20 -14.97 -4.44
CA LYS A 68 -14.91 -13.67 -4.47
C LYS A 68 -14.02 -12.53 -3.97
N LYS A 69 -13.31 -12.73 -2.86
CA LYS A 69 -12.37 -11.72 -2.32
C LYS A 69 -11.20 -11.47 -3.27
N PHE A 70 -10.63 -12.54 -3.83
CA PHE A 70 -9.55 -12.44 -4.81
C PHE A 70 -10.00 -11.70 -6.08
N GLY A 71 -11.18 -12.02 -6.62
CA GLY A 71 -11.74 -11.33 -7.77
C GLY A 71 -12.00 -9.84 -7.52
N LEU A 72 -12.59 -9.49 -6.36
CA LEU A 72 -12.79 -8.08 -5.98
C LEU A 72 -11.47 -7.33 -5.86
N LEU A 73 -10.46 -7.96 -5.24
CA LEU A 73 -9.13 -7.38 -5.11
C LEU A 73 -8.45 -7.24 -6.49
N ALA A 74 -8.56 -8.25 -7.35
CA ALA A 74 -7.99 -8.23 -8.69
C ALA A 74 -8.61 -7.12 -9.55
N VAL A 75 -9.93 -6.95 -9.53
CA VAL A 75 -10.60 -5.85 -10.25
C VAL A 75 -10.17 -4.49 -9.70
N ALA A 76 -10.09 -4.34 -8.38
CA ALA A 76 -9.63 -3.10 -7.77
C ALA A 76 -8.18 -2.76 -8.15
N TRP A 77 -7.28 -3.74 -8.14
CA TRP A 77 -5.88 -3.56 -8.53
C TRP A 77 -5.71 -3.31 -10.03
N CYS A 78 -6.45 -4.03 -10.88
CA CYS A 78 -6.44 -3.80 -12.32
C CYS A 78 -6.98 -2.40 -12.66
N GLY A 79 -8.08 -1.97 -12.03
CA GLY A 79 -8.62 -0.63 -12.22
C GLY A 79 -7.66 0.45 -11.75
N MET A 80 -7.11 0.31 -10.54
CA MET A 80 -6.12 1.24 -10.00
C MET A 80 -4.87 1.30 -10.88
N GLY A 81 -4.33 0.16 -11.29
CA GLY A 81 -3.15 0.08 -12.15
C GLY A 81 -3.41 0.71 -13.52
N PHE A 82 -4.54 0.40 -14.15
CA PHE A 82 -4.91 0.98 -15.44
C PHE A 82 -5.06 2.49 -15.35
N CYS A 83 -5.77 3.02 -14.34
CA CYS A 83 -5.91 4.46 -14.17
C CYS A 83 -4.58 5.14 -13.84
N PHE A 84 -3.82 4.62 -12.87
CA PHE A 84 -2.56 5.24 -12.42
C PHE A 84 -1.50 5.26 -13.53
N TYR A 85 -1.23 4.10 -14.14
CA TYR A 85 -0.24 4.01 -15.21
C TYR A 85 -0.76 4.62 -16.52
N GLY A 86 -2.07 4.51 -16.81
CA GLY A 86 -2.69 5.16 -17.96
C GLY A 86 -2.53 6.68 -17.90
N THR A 87 -2.83 7.31 -16.77
CA THR A 87 -2.58 8.74 -16.56
C THR A 87 -1.09 9.06 -16.67
N SER A 88 -0.21 8.26 -16.05
CA SER A 88 1.24 8.49 -16.10
C SER A 88 1.80 8.47 -17.54
N PHE A 89 1.32 7.56 -18.40
CA PHE A 89 1.75 7.49 -19.80
C PHE A 89 1.13 8.58 -20.68
N MET A 90 -0.12 8.97 -20.42
CA MET A 90 -0.80 10.01 -21.18
C MET A 90 -0.40 11.43 -20.73
N LEU A 91 0.18 11.57 -19.54
CA LEU A 91 0.60 12.85 -18.98
C LEU A 91 1.52 13.63 -19.92
N THR A 92 2.51 12.95 -20.53
CA THR A 92 3.43 13.59 -21.47
C THR A 92 2.74 14.07 -22.75
N ARG A 93 1.67 13.40 -23.18
CA ARG A 93 0.87 13.78 -24.35
C ARG A 93 -0.09 14.94 -24.03
N VAL A 94 -0.73 14.91 -22.87
CA VAL A 94 -1.70 15.94 -22.45
C VAL A 94 -1.01 17.29 -22.19
N TYR A 95 0.24 17.27 -21.72
CA TYR A 95 1.00 18.47 -21.38
C TYR A 95 2.13 18.78 -22.39
N ALA A 96 2.05 18.24 -23.60
CA ALA A 96 2.89 18.68 -24.71
C ALA A 96 2.44 20.07 -25.15
N THR A 97 3.37 21.03 -25.17
CA THR A 97 3.07 22.43 -25.54
C THR A 97 3.18 22.72 -27.04
N THR A 98 3.52 21.73 -27.86
CA THR A 98 3.67 21.87 -29.32
C THR A 98 3.28 20.57 -30.02
N ASP A 99 2.44 20.66 -31.06
CA ASP A 99 2.01 19.51 -31.89
C ASP A 99 3.00 19.19 -33.04
N ASP A 100 4.10 19.95 -33.15
CA ASP A 100 5.08 19.78 -34.22
C ASP A 100 6.11 18.69 -33.89
N ASP A 101 6.22 17.69 -34.78
CA ASP A 101 7.06 16.48 -34.66
C ASP A 101 8.59 16.74 -34.52
N GLU A 102 9.06 17.99 -34.63
CA GLU A 102 10.48 18.35 -34.57
C GLU A 102 11.01 18.72 -33.18
N THR A 103 10.18 19.29 -32.29
CA THR A 103 10.62 19.69 -30.93
C THR A 103 9.55 19.45 -29.88
N CYS A 104 9.75 18.44 -29.02
CA CYS A 104 8.94 18.25 -27.83
C CYS A 104 9.34 19.27 -26.75
N SER A 105 8.53 20.30 -26.56
CA SER A 105 8.58 21.13 -25.35
C SER A 105 7.51 20.65 -24.36
N PHE A 106 7.86 20.52 -23.08
CA PHE A 106 6.96 20.09 -22.01
C PHE A 106 6.87 21.18 -20.96
N ASP A 107 5.68 21.38 -20.38
CA ASP A 107 5.52 22.24 -19.21
C ASP A 107 6.03 21.51 -17.95
N TYR A 108 7.33 21.61 -17.71
CA TYR A 108 7.97 21.04 -16.53
C TYR A 108 7.49 21.68 -15.21
N GLY A 109 6.96 22.92 -15.26
CA GLY A 109 6.43 23.61 -14.07
C GLY A 109 5.15 22.95 -13.58
N PHE A 110 4.22 22.69 -14.50
CA PHE A 110 2.99 21.98 -14.20
C PHE A 110 3.25 20.51 -13.79
N LEU A 111 4.18 19.84 -14.47
CA LEU A 111 4.57 18.47 -14.15
C LEU A 111 5.14 18.35 -12.72
N PHE A 112 6.01 19.29 -12.33
CA PHE A 112 6.55 19.36 -10.97
C PHE A 112 5.46 19.61 -9.92
N ALA A 113 4.48 20.47 -10.23
CA ALA A 113 3.35 20.73 -9.34
C ALA A 113 2.49 19.47 -9.10
N ILE A 114 2.24 18.66 -10.13
CA ILE A 114 1.50 17.38 -9.97
C ILE A 114 2.28 16.44 -9.05
N TYR A 115 3.55 16.17 -9.32
CA TYR A 115 4.32 15.22 -8.51
C TYR A 115 4.51 15.68 -7.05
N THR A 116 4.64 16.98 -6.82
CA THR A 116 4.70 17.51 -5.45
C THR A 116 3.35 17.43 -4.74
N SER A 117 2.24 17.56 -5.47
CA SER A 117 0.89 17.37 -4.90
C SER A 117 0.64 15.95 -4.42
N GLU A 118 1.25 14.94 -5.05
CA GLU A 118 1.14 13.54 -4.61
C GLU A 118 1.72 13.34 -3.20
N PHE A 119 2.86 13.97 -2.91
CA PHE A 119 3.49 13.91 -1.60
C PHE A 119 2.54 14.44 -0.50
N TRP A 120 1.94 15.61 -0.75
CA TRP A 120 0.97 16.21 0.17
C TRP A 120 -0.31 15.38 0.29
N GLY A 121 -0.76 14.77 -0.82
CA GLY A 121 -1.90 13.87 -0.85
C GLY A 121 -1.70 12.64 0.03
N ILE A 122 -0.50 12.06 0.05
CA ILE A 122 -0.17 10.91 0.91
C ILE A 122 -0.20 11.29 2.39
N LEU A 123 0.35 12.45 2.76
CA LEU A 123 0.31 12.92 4.15
C LEU A 123 -1.13 13.18 4.62
N TYR A 124 -1.95 13.77 3.76
CA TYR A 124 -3.37 13.96 4.01
C TYR A 124 -4.11 12.63 4.17
N LEU A 125 -3.86 11.65 3.29
CA LEU A 125 -4.44 10.32 3.37
C LEU A 125 -4.09 9.61 4.69
N LEU A 126 -2.83 9.71 5.14
CA LEU A 126 -2.39 9.12 6.41
C LEU A 126 -3.19 9.70 7.58
N TYR A 127 -3.27 11.03 7.67
CA TYR A 127 -4.07 11.72 8.68
C TYR A 127 -5.56 11.29 8.63
N GLN A 128 -6.10 11.17 7.42
CA GLN A 128 -7.50 10.79 7.21
C GLN A 128 -7.79 9.35 7.65
N ILE A 129 -6.87 8.42 7.40
CA ILE A 129 -6.99 7.01 7.82
C ILE A 129 -6.98 6.91 9.34
N ASP A 130 -6.11 7.65 10.01
CA ASP A 130 -6.01 7.64 11.48
C ASP A 130 -7.24 8.27 12.14
N ALA A 131 -7.83 9.31 11.52
CA ALA A 131 -8.99 10.01 12.07
C ALA A 131 -10.33 9.30 11.82
N MET A 132 -10.59 8.82 10.59
CA MET A 132 -11.90 8.28 10.19
C MET A 132 -11.92 6.76 10.00
N GLY A 133 -10.77 6.10 10.12
CA GLY A 133 -10.64 4.68 9.87
C GLY A 133 -10.64 4.33 8.38
N ARG A 134 -10.19 3.10 8.09
CA ARG A 134 -9.86 2.64 6.74
C ARG A 134 -11.03 2.59 5.74
N PRO A 135 -12.24 2.09 6.05
CA PRO A 135 -13.30 1.95 5.04
C PRO A 135 -13.93 3.30 4.67
N LEU A 136 -14.13 4.18 5.66
CA LEU A 136 -14.71 5.52 5.44
C LEU A 136 -13.75 6.43 4.67
N SER A 137 -12.45 6.38 5.02
CA SER A 137 -11.42 7.12 4.28
C SER A 137 -11.35 6.70 2.81
N ASN A 138 -11.48 5.40 2.51
CA ASN A 138 -11.51 4.94 1.12
C ASN A 138 -12.75 5.41 0.35
N ILE A 139 -13.95 5.30 0.93
CA ILE A 139 -15.19 5.71 0.26
C ILE A 139 -15.17 7.21 -0.06
N THR A 140 -14.77 8.04 0.91
CA THR A 140 -14.70 9.50 0.73
C THR A 140 -13.72 9.90 -0.37
N ASN A 141 -12.52 9.30 -0.40
CA ASN A 141 -11.54 9.58 -1.45
C ASN A 141 -12.02 9.14 -2.85
N TYR A 142 -12.65 7.97 -2.97
CA TYR A 142 -13.21 7.55 -4.26
C TYR A 142 -14.36 8.45 -4.72
N CYS A 143 -15.28 8.84 -3.83
CA CYS A 143 -16.34 9.79 -4.17
C CYS A 143 -15.78 11.16 -4.59
N ALA A 144 -14.79 11.68 -3.88
CA ALA A 144 -14.14 12.94 -4.23
C ALA A 144 -13.49 12.86 -5.61
N SER A 145 -12.73 11.80 -5.89
CA SER A 145 -12.10 11.59 -7.21
C SER A 145 -13.12 11.51 -8.35
N ALA A 146 -14.26 10.85 -8.13
CA ALA A 146 -15.33 10.78 -9.13
C ALA A 146 -15.94 12.15 -9.44
N VAL A 147 -16.14 12.99 -8.43
CA VAL A 147 -16.63 14.37 -8.60
C VAL A 147 -15.62 15.22 -9.36
N PHE A 148 -14.33 15.13 -9.03
CA PHE A 148 -13.28 15.89 -9.72
C PHE A 148 -13.18 15.50 -11.20
N VAL A 149 -13.31 14.23 -11.54
CA VAL A 149 -13.31 13.76 -12.94
C VAL A 149 -14.53 14.29 -13.70
N LEU A 150 -15.68 14.48 -13.05
CA LEU A 150 -16.89 15.02 -13.69
C LEU A 150 -16.86 16.54 -13.87
N LEU A 151 -16.00 17.25 -13.13
CA LEU A 151 -15.86 18.71 -13.18
C LEU A 151 -14.71 19.18 -14.08
N LEU A 152 -13.86 18.25 -14.52
CA LEU A 152 -12.79 18.44 -15.51
C LEU A 152 -13.34 18.28 -16.93
#